data_AF-A0A257M3R9-F1
#
_entry.id   AF-A0A257M3R9-F1
#
_cell.length_a   1.000
_cell.length_b   1.000
_cell.length_c   1.000
_cell.angle_alpha   90.00
_cell.angle_beta   90.00
_cell.angle_gamma   90.00
#
_symmetry.space_group_name_H-M   'P 1'
#
loop_
_entity.id
_entity.type
_entity.pdbx_description
1 polymer ?
#
loop_
_entity_poly.entity_id
_entity_poly.type
_entity_poly.pdbx_seq_one_letter_code
_entity_poly.pdbx_strand_id
1 'polypeptide(L)'
;MLNWLVFPFLMLTARAADPFEQWDRKPAEDWRHAFALRGGPWGARVFGGTSLERIMMFRSGPGFDSVSPQVDCLILNWLNHEQVNGYRRSLDRAKGIATTSFQRNGARITETVFLSKIDSLLVVHLLADKPGALNFRVCLLSNAYRIKDRRELDSKGLRVWVLPFESDVEADGEGLVVRGEGEALILLSTGTRRELDGRLRDLGMKYDGRDSFPDLTRIWAGLKKSKENESMGN
;
A
#
# COMPACT_ATOMS: atom_id res chain seq x y z
N MET A 1 -49.08 43.05 -9.64
CA MET A 1 -47.70 43.48 -9.37
C MET A 1 -47.11 42.47 -8.37
N LEU A 2 -46.63 41.35 -8.91
CA LEU A 2 -45.23 40.89 -8.90
C LEU A 2 -44.77 40.34 -7.52
N ASN A 3 -44.90 39.02 -7.37
CA ASN A 3 -44.42 38.24 -6.23
C ASN A 3 -42.94 37.90 -6.49
N TRP A 4 -42.01 38.43 -5.68
CA TRP A 4 -40.59 38.08 -5.79
C TRP A 4 -40.30 36.77 -5.08
N LEU A 5 -39.99 35.73 -5.86
CA LEU A 5 -39.36 34.50 -5.39
C LEU A 5 -37.91 34.81 -5.02
N VAL A 6 -37.59 34.78 -3.73
CA VAL A 6 -36.20 34.76 -3.24
C VAL A 6 -35.70 33.31 -3.36
N PHE A 7 -34.89 33.03 -4.38
CA PHE A 7 -34.12 31.79 -4.44
C PHE A 7 -32.98 31.89 -3.42
N PRO A 8 -32.87 30.98 -2.43
CA PRO A 8 -31.69 30.93 -1.58
C PRO A 8 -30.50 30.49 -2.44
N PHE A 9 -29.52 31.38 -2.55
CA PHE A 9 -28.23 31.11 -3.15
C PHE A 9 -27.52 30.06 -2.28
N LEU A 10 -27.59 28.79 -2.68
CA LEU A 10 -26.83 27.71 -2.05
C LEU A 10 -25.35 27.99 -2.34
N MET A 11 -24.66 28.61 -1.38
CA MET A 11 -23.20 28.74 -1.40
C MET A 11 -22.61 27.34 -1.31
N LEU A 12 -22.28 26.76 -2.46
CA LEU A 12 -21.45 25.58 -2.54
C LEU A 12 -20.05 26.00 -2.06
N THR A 13 -19.73 25.73 -0.79
CA THR A 13 -18.38 25.95 -0.27
C THR A 13 -17.45 24.97 -0.97
N ALA A 14 -16.77 25.42 -2.02
CA ALA A 14 -15.64 24.72 -2.59
C ALA A 14 -14.56 24.65 -1.49
N ARG A 15 -14.30 23.44 -0.96
CA ARG A 15 -13.18 23.22 -0.07
C ARG A 15 -11.91 23.56 -0.84
N ALA A 16 -11.13 24.52 -0.34
CA ALA A 16 -9.84 24.87 -0.93
C ALA A 16 -8.99 23.60 -1.06
N ALA A 17 -8.34 23.42 -2.21
CA ALA A 17 -7.43 22.31 -2.43
C ALA A 17 -6.32 22.35 -1.36
N ASP A 18 -6.06 21.21 -0.71
CA ASP A 18 -4.97 21.10 0.26
C ASP A 18 -3.64 21.30 -0.49
N PRO A 19 -2.82 22.32 -0.14
CA PRO A 19 -1.58 22.61 -0.85
C PRO A 19 -0.56 21.47 -0.78
N PHE A 20 -0.73 20.51 0.14
CA PHE A 20 0.14 19.35 0.29
C PHE A 20 -0.40 18.07 -0.39
N GLU A 21 -1.60 18.12 -0.98
CA GLU A 21 -2.20 16.96 -1.64
C GLU A 21 -1.96 17.01 -3.15
N GLN A 22 -1.17 16.07 -3.66
CA GLN A 22 -1.10 15.79 -5.09
C GLN A 22 -2.09 14.67 -5.41
N TRP A 23 -2.88 14.77 -6.49
CA TRP A 23 -3.84 13.73 -6.84
C TRP A 23 -4.06 13.61 -8.36
N ASP A 24 -4.53 12.44 -8.79
CA ASP A 24 -4.83 12.11 -10.19
C ASP A 24 -6.08 11.24 -10.32
N ARG A 25 -6.68 11.23 -11.52
CA ARG A 25 -7.81 10.35 -11.91
C ARG A 25 -7.41 9.17 -12.80
N LYS A 26 -6.10 8.92 -12.93
CA LYS A 26 -5.57 7.75 -13.64
C LYS A 26 -4.31 7.21 -12.96
N PRO A 27 -3.98 5.92 -13.14
CA PRO A 27 -2.70 5.37 -12.73
C PRO A 27 -1.51 6.08 -13.39
N ALA A 28 -0.34 6.00 -12.76
CA ALA A 28 0.90 6.46 -13.39
C ALA A 28 1.31 5.56 -14.55
N GLU A 29 1.65 6.19 -15.67
CA GLU A 29 2.14 5.50 -16.88
C GLU A 29 3.61 5.10 -16.72
N ASP A 30 4.42 6.00 -16.15
CA ASP A 30 5.84 5.80 -15.90
C ASP A 30 6.23 6.23 -14.48
N TRP A 31 7.50 6.00 -14.14
CA TRP A 31 8.02 6.32 -12.81
C TRP A 31 7.98 7.81 -12.48
N ARG A 32 7.99 8.73 -13.46
CA ARG A 32 8.00 10.18 -13.24
C ARG A 32 6.65 10.66 -12.72
N HIS A 33 5.60 9.96 -13.11
CA HIS A 33 4.24 10.21 -12.64
C HIS A 33 3.90 9.40 -11.38
N ALA A 34 4.68 8.40 -11.00
CA ALA A 34 4.42 7.61 -9.79
C ALA A 34 4.63 8.43 -8.51
N PHE A 35 3.83 8.17 -7.47
CA PHE A 35 3.94 8.90 -6.21
C PHE A 35 5.15 8.47 -5.41
N ALA A 36 5.91 9.47 -5.00
CA ALA A 36 7.15 9.40 -4.28
C ALA A 36 6.93 9.20 -2.77
N LEU A 37 7.46 8.12 -2.21
CA LEU A 37 7.49 7.89 -0.77
C LEU A 37 8.94 7.80 -0.27
N ARG A 38 9.19 8.31 0.93
CA ARG A 38 10.49 8.28 1.61
C ARG A 38 10.40 7.56 2.95
N GLY A 39 11.39 6.71 3.23
CA GLY A 39 11.49 5.93 4.47
C GLY A 39 12.93 5.79 4.95
N GLY A 40 13.67 6.90 5.05
CA GLY A 40 15.09 6.88 5.39
C GLY A 40 15.98 6.49 4.19
N PRO A 41 16.82 5.44 4.28
CA PRO A 41 17.73 5.06 3.21
C PRO A 41 17.01 4.44 2.00
N TRP A 42 15.70 4.19 2.10
CA TRP A 42 14.88 3.62 1.05
C TRP A 42 13.81 4.61 0.58
N GLY A 43 13.46 4.48 -0.69
CA GLY A 43 12.34 5.16 -1.30
C GLY A 43 11.47 4.18 -2.07
N ALA A 44 10.22 4.57 -2.30
CA ALA A 44 9.27 3.81 -3.09
C ALA A 44 8.55 4.72 -4.08
N ARG A 45 8.16 4.15 -5.23
CA ARG A 45 7.28 4.80 -6.19
C ARG A 45 6.02 3.96 -6.36
N VAL A 46 4.87 4.56 -6.06
CA VAL A 46 3.54 3.93 -6.10
C VAL A 46 2.82 4.35 -7.36
N PHE A 47 2.38 3.38 -8.16
CA PHE A 47 1.82 3.66 -9.49
C PHE A 47 0.29 3.81 -9.44
N GLY A 48 -0.39 3.06 -8.59
CA GLY A 48 -1.86 3.10 -8.45
C GLY A 48 -2.58 2.33 -9.56
N GLY A 49 -2.00 1.25 -10.08
CA GLY A 49 -2.55 0.42 -11.15
C GLY A 49 -3.69 -0.48 -10.69
N THR A 50 -4.77 -0.50 -11.47
CA THR A 50 -5.99 -1.24 -11.10
C THR A 50 -6.00 -2.68 -11.57
N SER A 51 -5.25 -3.03 -12.61
CA SER A 51 -5.06 -4.43 -13.03
C SER A 51 -3.72 -4.98 -12.52
N LEU A 52 -2.69 -4.13 -12.55
CA LEU A 52 -1.36 -4.44 -12.07
C LEU A 52 -0.83 -3.22 -11.29
N GLU A 53 -0.78 -3.33 -9.97
CA GLU A 53 -0.08 -2.37 -9.13
C GLU A 53 1.42 -2.62 -9.20
N ARG A 54 2.20 -1.54 -9.18
CA ARG A 54 3.66 -1.58 -9.18
C ARG A 54 4.15 -0.65 -8.08
N ILE A 55 4.83 -1.20 -7.09
CA ILE A 55 5.51 -0.40 -6.08
C ILE A 55 7.02 -0.63 -6.22
N MET A 56 7.67 0.29 -6.91
CA MET A 56 9.10 0.21 -7.21
C MET A 56 9.90 0.63 -5.98
N MET A 57 10.79 -0.24 -5.53
CA MET A 57 11.70 0.02 -4.42
C MET A 57 13.07 0.47 -4.94
N PHE A 58 13.64 1.50 -4.32
CA PHE A 58 14.97 2.00 -4.66
C PHE A 58 15.71 2.50 -3.42
N ARG A 59 17.04 2.54 -3.49
CA ARG A 59 17.85 3.16 -2.43
C ARG A 59 17.83 4.68 -2.62
N SER A 60 17.50 5.45 -1.59
CA SER A 60 17.54 6.90 -1.64
C SER A 60 18.98 7.39 -1.85
N GLY A 61 19.25 8.08 -2.96
CA GLY A 61 20.52 8.77 -3.23
C GLY A 61 20.49 10.26 -2.88
N PRO A 62 21.63 10.98 -3.02
CA PRO A 62 21.63 12.43 -2.96
C PRO A 62 20.82 12.98 -4.15
N GLY A 63 19.63 13.56 -3.85
CA GLY A 63 18.66 14.04 -4.83
C GLY A 63 17.58 13.01 -5.18
N PHE A 64 16.29 13.42 -5.14
CA PHE A 64 15.14 12.57 -5.46
C PHE A 64 15.10 12.15 -6.94
N ASP A 65 15.69 12.99 -7.79
CA ASP A 65 15.67 12.86 -9.25
C ASP A 65 16.89 12.09 -9.80
N SER A 66 17.86 11.78 -8.92
CA SER A 66 19.00 10.95 -9.26
C SER A 66 18.51 9.51 -9.45
N VAL A 67 18.72 8.95 -10.65
CA VAL A 67 18.36 7.57 -11.00
C VAL A 67 19.12 6.61 -10.08
N SER A 68 18.50 6.29 -8.95
CA SER A 68 19.00 5.27 -8.05
C SER A 68 18.63 3.92 -8.66
N PRO A 69 19.55 2.94 -8.72
CA PRO A 69 19.23 1.64 -9.29
C PRO A 69 18.05 1.06 -8.51
N GLN A 70 17.02 0.68 -9.27
CA GLN A 70 15.88 -0.08 -8.75
C GLN A 70 16.40 -1.33 -8.05
N VAL A 71 15.88 -1.61 -6.86
CA VAL A 71 16.18 -2.84 -6.12
C VAL A 71 15.32 -3.95 -6.67
N ASP A 72 13.99 -3.76 -6.59
CA ASP A 72 12.97 -4.62 -7.18
C ASP A 72 11.64 -3.85 -7.23
N CYS A 73 10.59 -4.47 -7.74
CA CYS A 73 9.23 -3.93 -7.69
C CYS A 73 8.31 -4.95 -7.01
N LEU A 74 7.59 -4.53 -5.98
CA LEU A 74 6.45 -5.27 -5.47
C LEU A 74 5.32 -5.14 -6.48
N ILE A 75 4.70 -6.26 -6.81
CA ILE A 75 3.63 -6.34 -7.80
C ILE A 75 2.37 -6.86 -7.11
N LEU A 76 1.25 -6.15 -7.28
CA LEU A 76 -0.08 -6.69 -6.99
C LEU A 76 -0.80 -6.92 -8.32
N ASN A 77 -0.93 -8.18 -8.69
CA ASN A 77 -1.71 -8.57 -9.85
C ASN A 77 -3.16 -8.82 -9.41
N TRP A 78 -4.06 -7.93 -9.80
CA TRP A 78 -5.48 -8.08 -9.52
C TRP A 78 -6.05 -9.20 -10.39
N LEU A 79 -6.62 -10.23 -9.74
CA LEU A 79 -7.11 -11.43 -10.42
C LEU A 79 -8.51 -11.24 -11.03
N ASN A 80 -9.13 -10.10 -10.72
CA ASN A 80 -10.42 -9.67 -11.21
C ASN A 80 -10.21 -8.56 -12.25
N HIS A 81 -10.66 -8.81 -13.49
CA HIS A 81 -10.40 -7.95 -14.65
C HIS A 81 -11.61 -7.10 -15.07
N GLU A 82 -12.63 -7.01 -14.22
CA GLU A 82 -13.82 -6.23 -14.49
C GLU A 82 -13.50 -4.72 -14.52
N GLN A 83 -14.38 -4.00 -15.22
CA GLN A 83 -14.22 -2.57 -15.42
C GLN A 83 -14.17 -1.84 -14.08
N VAL A 84 -13.19 -0.96 -13.95
CA VAL A 84 -13.01 -0.10 -12.80
C VAL A 84 -13.61 1.27 -13.07
N ASN A 85 -14.30 1.83 -12.07
CA ASN A 85 -14.84 3.19 -12.14
C ASN A 85 -14.50 3.99 -10.87
N GLY A 86 -14.76 5.31 -10.92
CA GLY A 86 -14.58 6.19 -9.77
C GLY A 86 -13.15 6.22 -9.23
N TYR A 87 -12.16 6.05 -10.12
CA TYR A 87 -10.75 6.00 -9.77
C TYR A 87 -10.26 7.36 -9.25
N ARG A 88 -9.50 7.33 -8.16
CA ARG A 88 -8.72 8.45 -7.65
C ARG A 88 -7.45 7.91 -7.00
N ARG A 89 -6.33 8.59 -7.19
CA ARG A 89 -5.15 8.42 -6.34
C ARG A 89 -4.69 9.76 -5.79
N SER A 90 -4.13 9.77 -4.59
CA SER A 90 -3.58 10.95 -3.94
C SER A 90 -2.31 10.64 -3.16
N LEU A 91 -1.48 11.65 -2.97
CA LEU A 91 -0.32 11.67 -2.10
C LEU A 91 -0.47 12.83 -1.12
N ASP A 92 -0.65 12.50 0.15
CA ASP A 92 -0.49 13.45 1.25
C ASP A 92 1.02 13.60 1.50
N ARG A 93 1.60 14.72 1.04
CA ARG A 93 3.04 14.96 1.16
C ARG A 93 3.48 15.25 2.59
N ALA A 94 2.59 15.79 3.42
CA ALA A 94 2.89 16.08 4.82
C ALA A 94 3.02 14.77 5.62
N LYS A 95 2.12 13.82 5.38
CA LYS A 95 2.15 12.51 6.03
C LYS A 95 3.03 11.49 5.32
N GLY A 96 3.35 11.70 4.04
CA GLY A 96 4.04 10.72 3.21
C GLY A 96 3.22 9.44 3.04
N ILE A 97 1.94 9.60 2.72
CA ILE A 97 0.97 8.51 2.50
C ILE A 97 0.39 8.64 1.10
N ALA A 98 0.53 7.58 0.30
CA ALA A 98 -0.14 7.44 -0.97
C ALA A 98 -1.43 6.64 -0.78
N THR A 99 -2.51 7.07 -1.43
CA THR A 99 -3.81 6.39 -1.38
C THR A 99 -4.35 6.23 -2.78
N THR A 100 -4.73 5.01 -3.18
CA THR A 100 -5.46 4.71 -4.41
C THR A 100 -6.84 4.20 -4.04
N SER A 101 -7.91 4.70 -4.66
CA SER A 101 -9.27 4.21 -4.44
C SER A 101 -10.03 4.09 -5.75
N PHE A 102 -10.76 3.00 -5.90
CA PHE A 102 -11.57 2.73 -7.09
C PHE A 102 -12.70 1.74 -6.78
N GLN A 103 -13.70 1.65 -7.65
CA GLN A 103 -14.76 0.64 -7.53
C GLN A 103 -14.55 -0.49 -8.54
N ARG A 104 -14.76 -1.72 -8.08
CA ARG A 104 -14.74 -2.95 -8.89
C ARG A 104 -15.85 -3.87 -8.39
N ASN A 105 -16.65 -4.44 -9.30
CA ASN A 105 -17.79 -5.30 -8.95
C ASN A 105 -18.72 -4.69 -7.88
N GLY A 106 -18.87 -3.36 -7.91
CA GLY A 106 -19.68 -2.63 -6.94
C GLY A 106 -19.09 -2.53 -5.53
N ALA A 107 -17.87 -2.99 -5.27
CA ALA A 107 -17.13 -2.75 -4.03
C ALA A 107 -16.14 -1.60 -4.23
N ARG A 108 -16.02 -0.69 -3.26
CA ARG A 108 -14.93 0.28 -3.18
C ARG A 108 -13.71 -0.37 -2.57
N ILE A 109 -12.62 -0.38 -3.33
CA ILE A 109 -11.30 -0.80 -2.89
C ILE A 109 -10.50 0.46 -2.58
N THR A 110 -9.77 0.43 -1.47
CA THR A 110 -8.83 1.46 -1.04
C THR A 110 -7.50 0.82 -0.72
N GLU A 111 -6.46 1.26 -1.41
CA GLU A 111 -5.07 0.93 -1.15
C GLU A 111 -4.41 2.13 -0.45
N THR A 112 -3.78 1.89 0.69
CA THR A 112 -2.96 2.88 1.39
C THR A 112 -1.52 2.39 1.44
N VAL A 113 -0.59 3.18 0.95
CA VAL A 113 0.84 2.85 0.89
C VAL A 113 1.67 3.91 1.60
N PHE A 114 2.57 3.47 2.47
CA PHE A 114 3.59 4.34 3.05
C PHE A 114 4.88 3.55 3.33
N LEU A 115 5.98 4.28 3.47
CA LEU A 115 7.22 3.77 4.04
C LEU A 115 7.33 4.24 5.49
N SER A 116 7.44 3.30 6.41
CA SER A 116 7.78 3.56 7.81
C SER A 116 9.30 3.48 7.98
N LYS A 117 9.91 4.61 8.32
CA LYS A 117 11.33 4.72 8.68
C LYS A 117 11.62 4.03 10.01
N ILE A 118 10.74 4.18 11.00
CA ILE A 118 10.89 3.56 12.33
C ILE A 118 10.82 2.04 12.23
N ASP A 119 9.92 1.52 11.39
CA ASP A 119 9.73 0.07 11.23
C ASP A 119 10.66 -0.52 10.17
N SER A 120 11.27 0.30 9.32
CA SER A 120 12.00 -0.14 8.12
C SER A 120 11.15 -1.02 7.20
N LEU A 121 9.86 -0.64 7.05
CA LEU A 121 8.87 -1.37 6.27
C LEU A 121 8.20 -0.46 5.24
N LEU A 122 8.09 -0.95 4.01
CA LEU A 122 7.00 -0.56 3.11
C LEU A 122 5.74 -1.26 3.60
N VAL A 123 4.69 -0.48 3.79
CA VAL A 123 3.38 -0.95 4.22
C VAL A 123 2.40 -0.68 3.09
N VAL A 124 1.69 -1.71 2.67
CA VAL A 124 0.51 -1.62 1.82
C VAL A 124 -0.66 -2.16 2.62
N HIS A 125 -1.73 -1.38 2.71
CA HIS A 125 -2.98 -1.77 3.33
C HIS A 125 -4.08 -1.73 2.27
N LEU A 126 -4.72 -2.86 2.05
CA LEU A 126 -5.86 -3.00 1.15
C LEU A 126 -7.12 -3.15 1.98
N LEU A 127 -8.14 -2.35 1.69
CA LEU A 127 -9.44 -2.41 2.33
C LEU A 127 -10.53 -2.35 1.27
N ALA A 128 -11.47 -3.30 1.33
CA ALA A 128 -12.71 -3.25 0.59
C ALA A 128 -13.89 -2.90 1.52
N ASP A 129 -14.83 -2.11 1.03
CA ASP A 129 -16.09 -1.82 1.75
C ASP A 129 -17.11 -2.98 1.70
N LYS A 130 -16.80 -4.04 0.96
CA LYS A 130 -17.57 -5.28 0.87
C LYS A 130 -16.64 -6.47 1.14
N PRO A 131 -16.99 -7.35 2.09
CA PRO A 131 -16.25 -8.59 2.32
C PRO A 131 -16.13 -9.41 1.03
N GLY A 132 -15.02 -10.11 0.85
CA GLY A 132 -14.82 -10.98 -0.31
C GLY A 132 -14.33 -10.31 -1.59
N ALA A 133 -14.22 -8.98 -1.63
CA ALA A 133 -13.96 -8.25 -2.86
C ALA A 133 -12.48 -8.25 -3.29
N LEU A 134 -11.54 -8.51 -2.38
CA LEU A 134 -10.11 -8.51 -2.68
C LEU A 134 -9.66 -9.88 -3.21
N ASN A 135 -9.09 -9.86 -4.41
CA ASN A 135 -8.58 -11.03 -5.12
C ASN A 135 -7.33 -10.62 -5.89
N PHE A 136 -6.16 -10.97 -5.37
CA PHE A 136 -4.89 -10.50 -5.89
C PHE A 136 -3.77 -11.52 -5.68
N ARG A 137 -2.75 -11.43 -6.53
CA ARG A 137 -1.47 -12.11 -6.34
C ARG A 137 -0.40 -11.10 -6.01
N VAL A 138 0.44 -11.43 -5.04
CA VAL A 138 1.64 -10.68 -4.66
C VAL A 138 2.87 -11.40 -5.18
N CYS A 139 3.72 -10.68 -5.92
CA CYS A 139 5.02 -11.15 -6.38
C CYS A 139 6.06 -10.02 -6.40
N LEU A 140 7.32 -10.38 -6.64
CA LEU A 140 8.37 -9.43 -6.97
C LEU A 140 8.71 -9.52 -8.45
N LEU A 141 8.96 -8.39 -9.11
CA LEU A 141 9.21 -8.34 -10.55
C LEU A 141 10.40 -9.22 -10.99
N SER A 142 11.44 -9.34 -10.16
CA SER A 142 12.59 -10.20 -10.47
C SER A 142 12.25 -11.69 -10.61
N ASN A 143 11.12 -12.15 -10.05
CA ASN A 143 10.76 -13.56 -9.91
C ASN A 143 11.86 -14.43 -9.24
N ALA A 144 12.81 -13.79 -8.56
CA ALA A 144 13.96 -14.43 -7.91
C ALA A 144 13.76 -14.48 -6.38
N TYR A 145 12.73 -15.20 -5.93
CA TYR A 145 12.39 -15.39 -4.52
C TYR A 145 11.96 -16.81 -4.22
N ARG A 146 11.97 -17.15 -2.94
CA ARG A 146 11.42 -18.41 -2.40
C ARG A 146 10.15 -18.10 -1.64
N ILE A 147 9.15 -18.95 -1.78
CA ILE A 147 7.96 -18.89 -0.94
C ILE A 147 8.29 -19.64 0.36
N LYS A 148 8.18 -18.95 1.50
CA LYS A 148 8.34 -19.50 2.85
C LYS A 148 7.00 -19.46 3.58
N ASP A 149 6.69 -20.53 4.31
CA ASP A 149 5.55 -20.63 5.24
C ASP A 149 4.20 -20.09 4.70
N ARG A 150 3.89 -20.36 3.41
CA ARG A 150 2.69 -19.91 2.66
C ARG A 150 2.40 -18.40 2.61
N ARG A 151 3.08 -17.56 3.40
CA ARG A 151 2.76 -16.13 3.55
C ARG A 151 3.96 -15.20 3.39
N GLU A 152 5.16 -15.76 3.17
CA GLU A 152 6.39 -15.00 3.02
C GLU A 152 7.03 -15.23 1.64
N LEU A 153 7.45 -14.16 0.98
CA LEU A 153 8.41 -14.20 -0.11
C LEU A 153 9.79 -13.80 0.44
N ASP A 154 10.79 -14.66 0.25
CA ASP A 154 12.18 -14.42 0.66
C ASP A 154 13.05 -14.31 -0.60
N SER A 155 13.50 -13.09 -0.90
CA SER A 155 14.47 -12.80 -1.95
C SER A 155 15.80 -12.35 -1.33
N LYS A 156 16.84 -12.18 -2.16
CA LYS A 156 18.15 -11.73 -1.71
C LYS A 156 18.08 -10.28 -1.20
N GLY A 157 17.90 -10.11 0.10
CA GLY A 157 17.84 -8.81 0.76
C GLY A 157 16.45 -8.16 0.82
N LEU A 158 15.41 -8.86 0.36
CA LEU A 158 14.02 -8.44 0.48
C LEU A 158 13.18 -9.54 1.12
N ARG A 159 12.26 -9.17 2.00
CA ARG A 159 11.20 -10.06 2.48
C ARG A 159 9.86 -9.38 2.30
N VAL A 160 8.88 -10.16 1.85
CA VAL A 160 7.49 -9.72 1.72
C VAL A 160 6.62 -10.63 2.56
N TRP A 161 5.78 -10.07 3.43
CA TRP A 161 4.73 -10.80 4.13
C TRP A 161 3.37 -10.40 3.58
N VAL A 162 2.52 -11.38 3.30
CA VAL A 162 1.14 -11.20 2.84
C VAL A 162 0.21 -11.70 3.93
N LEU A 163 -0.57 -10.76 4.47
CA LEU A 163 -1.32 -10.93 5.71
C LEU A 163 -2.80 -10.56 5.46
N PRO A 164 -3.60 -11.46 4.87
CA PRO A 164 -5.06 -11.34 4.84
C PRO A 164 -5.63 -11.38 6.27
N PHE A 165 -6.76 -10.70 6.53
CA PHE A 165 -7.42 -10.65 7.84
C PHE A 165 -8.31 -11.84 8.14
N GLU A 166 -8.94 -12.43 7.13
CA GLU A 166 -9.92 -13.49 7.33
C GLU A 166 -9.62 -14.72 6.45
N SER A 167 -9.06 -14.50 5.25
CA SER A 167 -8.78 -15.55 4.29
C SER A 167 -7.43 -16.24 4.55
N ASP A 168 -7.22 -17.38 3.87
CA ASP A 168 -5.90 -17.98 3.79
C ASP A 168 -5.09 -17.41 2.61
N VAL A 169 -3.81 -17.77 2.55
CA VAL A 169 -2.90 -17.50 1.44
C VAL A 169 -2.55 -18.81 0.75
N GLU A 170 -2.73 -18.83 -0.57
CA GLU A 170 -2.30 -19.91 -1.45
C GLU A 170 -1.00 -19.53 -2.16
N ALA A 171 -0.18 -20.52 -2.50
CA ALA A 171 1.00 -20.33 -3.33
C ALA A 171 0.81 -21.09 -4.65
N ASP A 172 1.00 -20.42 -5.78
CA ASP A 172 0.81 -21.01 -7.11
C ASP A 172 2.11 -21.12 -7.92
N GLY A 173 3.26 -20.97 -7.25
CA GLY A 173 4.59 -20.97 -7.87
C GLY A 173 5.00 -19.64 -8.49
N GLU A 174 4.05 -18.78 -8.85
CA GLU A 174 4.29 -17.43 -9.35
C GLU A 174 4.18 -16.37 -8.25
N GLY A 175 3.57 -16.68 -7.12
CA GLY A 175 3.52 -15.76 -5.99
C GLY A 175 2.60 -16.24 -4.88
N LEU A 176 2.18 -15.29 -4.05
CA LEU A 176 1.21 -15.50 -2.97
C LEU A 176 -0.14 -14.97 -3.42
N VAL A 177 -1.16 -15.81 -3.34
CA VAL A 177 -2.51 -15.53 -3.83
C VAL A 177 -3.47 -15.40 -2.65
N VAL A 178 -4.22 -14.30 -2.66
CA VAL A 178 -5.29 -14.00 -1.71
C VAL A 178 -6.59 -13.90 -2.51
N ARG A 179 -7.65 -14.55 -2.03
CA ARG A 179 -8.97 -14.57 -2.67
C ARG A 179 -10.05 -14.42 -1.62
N GLY A 180 -11.12 -13.71 -1.98
CA GLY A 180 -12.27 -13.57 -1.10
C GLY A 180 -11.95 -12.80 0.19
N GLU A 181 -11.01 -11.87 0.17
CA GLU A 181 -10.60 -11.08 1.35
C GLU A 181 -11.32 -9.72 1.39
N GLY A 182 -11.56 -9.18 2.59
CA GLY A 182 -12.06 -7.82 2.81
C GLY A 182 -10.95 -6.84 3.18
N GLU A 183 -9.93 -7.29 3.90
CA GLU A 183 -8.83 -6.45 4.38
C GLU A 183 -7.50 -7.22 4.36
N ALA A 184 -6.43 -6.59 3.88
CA ALA A 184 -5.11 -7.23 3.84
C ALA A 184 -3.98 -6.23 4.13
N LEU A 185 -2.96 -6.71 4.83
CA LEU A 185 -1.67 -6.04 4.96
C LEU A 185 -0.62 -6.75 4.12
N ILE A 186 0.20 -5.97 3.43
CA ILE A 186 1.39 -6.46 2.74
C ILE A 186 2.56 -5.64 3.23
N LEU A 187 3.55 -6.32 3.79
CA LEU A 187 4.72 -5.70 4.38
C LEU A 187 5.95 -6.09 3.57
N LEU A 188 6.73 -5.12 3.11
CA LEU A 188 8.00 -5.38 2.44
C LEU A 188 9.13 -4.73 3.24
N SER A 189 10.19 -5.50 3.48
CA SER A 189 11.39 -5.06 4.18
C SER A 189 12.65 -5.21 3.34
N THR A 190 13.65 -4.39 3.67
CA THR A 190 14.98 -4.34 3.05
C THR A 190 16.12 -4.55 4.08
N GLY A 191 15.78 -4.98 5.29
CA GLY A 191 16.68 -5.06 6.46
C GLY A 191 17.15 -6.47 6.80
N THR A 192 17.94 -6.60 7.87
CA THR A 192 18.38 -7.91 8.36
C THR A 192 17.25 -8.65 9.07
N ARG A 193 17.17 -9.97 8.90
CA ARG A 193 16.10 -10.81 9.48
C ARG A 193 15.94 -10.60 11.00
N ARG A 194 17.05 -10.51 11.74
CA ARG A 194 17.03 -10.44 13.21
C ARG A 194 16.36 -9.16 13.74
N GLU A 195 16.69 -8.01 13.15
CA GLU A 195 16.12 -6.71 13.54
C GLU A 195 14.64 -6.65 13.20
N LEU A 196 14.28 -7.11 12.01
CA LEU A 196 12.90 -7.12 11.52
C LEU A 196 12.01 -8.08 12.31
N ASP A 197 12.49 -9.28 12.62
CA ASP A 197 11.74 -10.23 13.46
C ASP A 197 11.48 -9.63 14.85
N GLY A 198 12.44 -8.88 15.40
CA GLY A 198 12.25 -8.11 16.64
C GLY A 198 11.15 -7.07 16.50
N ARG A 199 11.23 -6.23 15.46
CA ARG A 199 10.27 -5.15 15.25
C ARG A 199 8.85 -5.65 14.96
N LEU A 200 8.71 -6.67 14.12
CA LEU A 200 7.42 -7.28 13.81
C LEU A 200 6.80 -7.92 15.06
N ARG A 201 7.62 -8.53 15.94
CA ARG A 201 7.15 -9.01 17.25
C ARG A 201 6.56 -7.91 18.12
N ASP A 202 7.22 -6.75 18.20
CA ASP A 202 6.70 -5.61 18.97
C ASP A 202 5.34 -5.11 18.46
N LEU A 203 5.15 -5.18 17.13
CA LEU A 203 3.90 -4.83 16.46
C LEU A 203 2.80 -5.88 16.66
N GLY A 204 3.11 -7.06 17.21
CA GLY A 204 2.14 -8.13 17.48
C GLY A 204 2.24 -9.34 16.55
N MET A 205 3.25 -9.39 15.68
CA MET A 205 3.52 -10.59 14.87
C MET A 205 4.16 -11.67 15.74
N LYS A 206 3.44 -12.75 15.99
CA LYS A 206 4.00 -13.92 16.69
C LYS A 206 4.75 -14.77 15.68
N TYR A 207 6.07 -14.66 15.66
CA TYR A 207 6.92 -15.54 14.86
C TYR A 207 7.23 -16.80 15.67
N ASP A 208 6.35 -17.80 15.62
CA ASP A 208 6.55 -19.10 16.28
C ASP A 208 6.80 -20.25 15.30
N GLY A 209 6.89 -19.94 14.00
CA GLY A 209 7.07 -20.94 12.94
C GLY A 209 5.87 -21.89 12.78
N ARG A 210 4.69 -21.51 13.31
CA ARG A 210 3.43 -22.25 13.18
C ARG A 210 2.31 -21.33 12.70
N ASP A 211 1.16 -21.92 12.40
CA ASP A 211 -0.08 -21.32 11.87
C ASP A 211 -0.77 -20.29 12.80
N SER A 212 -0.05 -19.68 13.74
CA SER A 212 -0.56 -18.65 14.63
C SER A 212 -0.88 -17.38 13.84
N PHE A 213 -2.18 -17.08 13.70
CA PHE A 213 -2.62 -15.86 13.05
C PHE A 213 -2.17 -14.63 13.86
N PRO A 214 -1.39 -13.70 13.28
CA PRO A 214 -0.96 -12.50 13.99
C PRO A 214 -2.14 -11.55 14.22
N ASP A 215 -2.07 -10.73 15.29
CA ASP A 215 -3.09 -9.71 15.54
C ASP A 215 -2.90 -8.53 14.56
N LEU A 216 -3.52 -8.65 13.38
CA LEU A 216 -3.36 -7.67 12.30
C LEU A 216 -3.97 -6.31 12.64
N THR A 217 -4.98 -6.28 13.51
CA THR A 217 -5.53 -5.02 14.02
C THR A 217 -4.48 -4.27 14.84
N ARG A 218 -3.79 -4.99 15.74
CA ARG A 218 -2.68 -4.42 16.52
C ARG A 218 -1.50 -4.01 15.65
N ILE A 219 -1.12 -4.83 14.67
CA ILE A 219 -0.03 -4.50 13.74
C ILE A 219 -0.36 -3.22 12.97
N TRP A 220 -1.56 -3.13 12.40
CA TRP A 220 -2.00 -1.95 11.67
C TRP A 220 -2.03 -0.70 12.55
N ALA A 221 -2.58 -0.79 13.76
CA ALA A 221 -2.59 0.32 14.71
C ALA A 221 -1.17 0.77 15.08
N GLY A 222 -0.25 -0.17 15.29
CA GLY A 222 1.16 0.10 15.57
C GLY A 222 1.86 0.81 14.40
N LEU A 223 1.66 0.34 13.17
CA LEU A 223 2.25 0.94 11.97
C LEU A 223 1.71 2.36 11.71
N LYS A 224 0.41 2.59 11.88
CA LYS A 224 -0.18 3.94 11.79
C LYS A 224 0.44 4.88 12.83
N LYS A 225 0.55 4.42 14.08
CA LYS A 225 1.16 5.23 15.16
C LYS A 225 2.63 5.53 14.87
N SER A 226 3.41 4.56 14.39
CA SER A 226 4.79 4.80 13.92
C SER A 226 4.80 5.91 12.86
N LYS A 227 3.88 5.83 11.88
CA LYS A 227 3.84 6.80 10.79
C LYS A 227 3.45 8.20 11.23
N GLU A 228 2.48 8.33 12.13
CA GLU A 228 2.08 9.60 12.74
C GLU A 228 3.24 10.25 13.49
N ASN A 229 3.98 9.47 14.29
CA ASN A 229 5.14 9.95 15.02
C ASN A 229 6.24 10.49 14.09
N GLU A 230 6.44 9.90 12.91
CA GLU A 230 7.39 10.41 11.91
C GLU A 230 6.96 11.76 11.33
N SER A 231 5.66 11.97 11.13
CA SER A 231 5.14 13.21 10.56
C SER A 231 5.21 14.39 11.53
N MET A 232 5.18 14.14 12.85
CA MET A 232 5.30 15.17 13.89
C MET A 232 6.75 15.57 14.20
N GLY A 233 7.72 14.74 13.82
CA GLY A 233 9.15 14.95 14.09
C GLY A 233 9.92 15.67 12.98
N ASN A 234 9.26 16.07 11.89
CA ASN A 234 9.84 16.78 10.74
C ASN A 234 9.42 18.25 10.69
#